data_AF-A0A0A8UTJ2-F1
#
_entry.id   AF-A0A0A8UTJ2-F1
#
_cell.length_a   1.000
_cell.length_b   1.000
_cell.length_c   1.000
_cell.angle_alpha   90.00
_cell.angle_beta   90.00
_cell.angle_gamma   90.00
#
_symmetry.space_group_name_H-M   'P 1'
#
loop_
_entity.id
_entity.type
_entity.pdbx_description
1 polymer ?
#
loop_
_entity_poly.entity_id
_entity_poly.type
_entity_poly.pdbx_seq_one_letter_code
_entity_poly.pdbx_strand_id
1 'polypeptide(L)'
;MHQDYMENWKDTFNQLQKPFREMMELNVKTLQKMSYVKPEELSRIKKPEDILEKNVHVFIQNGHKALDYMQQAFGIFEKHLLTAARDINEKRHGNRYYHS
;
A
#
# COMPACT_ATOMS: atom_id res chain seq x y z
N MET A 1 -7.66 4.55 -34.45
CA MET A 1 -8.66 3.73 -33.72
C MET A 1 -8.01 2.60 -32.92
N HIS A 2 -7.53 1.48 -33.49
CA HIS A 2 -6.98 0.37 -32.66
C HIS A 2 -5.60 0.66 -32.04
N GLN A 3 -4.76 1.46 -32.72
CA GLN A 3 -3.48 1.94 -32.18
C GLN A 3 -3.66 2.86 -30.96
N ASP A 4 -4.59 3.82 -31.01
CA ASP A 4 -4.85 4.75 -29.89
C ASP A 4 -5.29 4.03 -28.60
N TYR A 5 -6.06 2.95 -28.73
CA TYR A 5 -6.44 2.11 -27.59
C TYR A 5 -5.24 1.40 -26.97
N MET A 6 -4.34 0.86 -27.80
CA MET A 6 -3.12 0.20 -27.33
C MET A 6 -2.14 1.17 -26.67
N GLU A 7 -2.02 2.39 -27.19
CA GLU A 7 -1.17 3.43 -26.64
C GLU A 7 -1.70 3.95 -25.29
N ASN A 8 -3.00 4.24 -25.20
CA ASN A 8 -3.65 4.63 -23.94
C ASN A 8 -3.57 3.52 -22.88
N TRP A 9 -3.65 2.25 -23.26
CA TRP A 9 -3.50 1.13 -22.33
C TRP A 9 -2.07 1.01 -21.78
N LYS A 10 -1.07 1.22 -22.63
CA LYS A 10 0.35 1.25 -22.22
C LYS A 10 0.64 2.39 -21.25
N ASP A 11 0.14 3.59 -21.52
CA ASP A 11 0.32 4.74 -20.64
C ASP A 11 -0.35 4.52 -19.28
N THR A 12 -1.59 4.01 -19.27
CA THR A 12 -2.31 3.67 -18.04
C THR A 12 -1.57 2.58 -17.25
N PHE A 13 -1.06 1.56 -17.93
CA PHE A 13 -0.29 0.49 -17.29
C PHE A 13 1.01 1.01 -16.65
N ASN A 14 1.76 1.87 -17.35
CA ASN A 14 2.99 2.47 -16.83
C ASN A 14 2.73 3.37 -15.61
N GLN A 15 1.60 4.09 -15.60
CA GLN A 15 1.18 4.92 -14.45
C GLN A 15 0.77 4.08 -13.24
N LEU A 16 0.13 2.92 -13.45
CA LEU A 16 -0.29 2.01 -12.38
C LEU A 16 0.81 1.05 -11.90
N GLN A 17 1.81 0.75 -12.72
CA GLN A 17 2.89 -0.18 -12.38
C GLN A 17 3.66 0.27 -11.13
N LYS A 18 3.91 1.58 -11.00
CA LYS A 18 4.65 2.16 -9.86
C LYS A 18 3.88 2.04 -8.52
N PRO A 19 2.64 2.52 -8.38
CA PRO A 19 1.87 2.34 -7.14
C PRO A 19 1.67 0.87 -6.79
N PHE A 20 1.46 0.01 -7.79
CA PHE A 20 1.25 -1.42 -7.54
C PHE A 20 2.51 -2.11 -6.99
N ARG A 21 3.70 -1.75 -7.52
CA ARG A 21 4.97 -2.26 -7.00
C ARG A 21 5.24 -1.74 -5.58
N GLU A 22 5.03 -0.46 -5.32
CA GLU A 22 5.21 0.12 -3.97
C GLU A 22 4.26 -0.53 -2.96
N MET A 23 2.99 -0.78 -3.34
CA MET A 23 2.02 -1.50 -2.51
C MET A 23 2.42 -2.97 -2.26
N MET A 24 2.91 -3.68 -3.29
CA MET A 24 3.40 -5.05 -3.12
C MET A 24 4.59 -5.13 -2.16
N GLU A 25 5.56 -4.24 -2.30
CA GLU A 25 6.71 -4.17 -1.38
C GLU A 25 6.25 -3.87 0.05
N LEU A 26 5.29 -2.95 0.20
CA LEU A 26 4.71 -2.63 1.49
C LEU A 26 3.99 -3.85 2.09
N ASN A 27 3.19 -4.58 1.30
CA ASN A 27 2.52 -5.81 1.74
C ASN A 27 3.50 -6.87 2.22
N VAL A 28 4.57 -7.11 1.46
CA VAL A 28 5.62 -8.08 1.83
C VAL A 28 6.30 -7.68 3.14
N LYS A 29 6.67 -6.40 3.29
CA LYS A 29 7.29 -5.88 4.52
C LYS A 29 6.35 -6.00 5.72
N THR A 30 5.06 -5.71 5.54
CA THR A 30 4.06 -5.82 6.62
C THR A 30 3.87 -7.26 7.04
N LEU A 31 3.75 -8.19 6.09
CA LEU A 31 3.62 -9.62 6.39
C LEU A 31 4.87 -10.17 7.09
N GLN A 32 6.07 -9.77 6.67
CA GLN A 32 7.31 -10.15 7.35
C GLN A 32 7.41 -9.59 8.78
N LYS A 33 6.81 -8.43 9.03
CA LYS A 33 6.84 -7.77 10.33
C LYS A 33 5.69 -8.20 11.25
N MET A 34 4.64 -8.85 10.77
CA MET A 34 3.51 -9.27 11.62
C MET A 34 4.00 -10.18 12.74
N SER A 35 3.58 -9.88 13.97
CA SER A 35 3.88 -10.73 15.12
C SER A 35 2.87 -11.87 15.15
N TYR A 36 3.36 -13.09 15.30
CA TYR A 36 2.55 -14.27 15.53
C TYR A 36 3.02 -14.93 16.83
N VAL A 37 2.11 -15.55 17.57
CA VAL A 37 2.48 -16.35 18.74
C VAL A 37 3.25 -17.58 18.23
N LYS A 38 4.50 -17.71 18.64
CA LYS A 38 5.33 -18.85 18.22
C LYS A 38 4.88 -20.14 18.91
N PRO A 39 4.91 -21.29 18.23
CA PRO A 39 4.59 -22.59 18.85
C PRO A 39 5.47 -22.89 20.07
N GLU A 40 6.74 -22.45 20.06
CA GLU A 40 7.66 -22.62 21.19
C GLU A 40 7.28 -21.78 22.42
N GLU A 41 6.56 -20.69 22.23
CA GLU A 41 6.09 -19.84 23.34
C GLU A 41 4.79 -20.36 23.94
N LEU A 42 3.99 -21.10 23.16
CA LEU A 42 2.78 -21.80 23.61
C LEU A 42 3.12 -23.02 24.49
N SER A 43 4.19 -23.77 24.17
CA SER A 43 4.61 -24.92 24.98
C SER A 43 5.16 -24.55 26.35
N ARG A 44 5.51 -23.28 26.56
CA ARG A 44 5.99 -22.72 27.84
C ARG A 44 4.88 -22.14 28.72
N ILE A 45 3.64 -22.11 28.23
CA ILE A 45 2.50 -21.56 28.96
C ILE A 45 2.09 -22.53 30.05
N LYS A 46 2.19 -22.10 31.30
CA LYS A 46 1.82 -22.89 32.48
C LYS A 46 0.45 -22.51 33.03
N LYS A 47 -0.03 -21.30 32.71
CA LYS A 47 -1.33 -20.78 33.17
C LYS A 47 -2.13 -20.20 32.00
N PRO A 48 -3.47 -20.34 32.02
CA PRO A 48 -4.32 -19.76 30.98
C PRO A 48 -4.29 -18.22 30.95
N GLU A 49 -3.95 -17.56 32.06
CA GLU A 49 -3.77 -16.10 32.14
C GLU A 49 -2.65 -15.61 31.20
N ASP A 50 -1.55 -16.36 31.11
CA ASP A 50 -0.41 -16.01 30.25
C ASP A 50 -0.77 -16.02 28.76
N ILE A 51 -1.80 -16.81 28.36
CA ILE A 51 -2.32 -16.84 26.98
C ILE A 51 -3.02 -15.53 26.65
N LEU A 52 -3.85 -15.03 27.57
CA LEU A 52 -4.61 -13.79 27.39
C LEU A 52 -3.67 -12.60 27.30
N GLU A 53 -2.69 -12.51 28.19
CA GLU A 53 -1.70 -11.43 28.17
C GLU A 53 -0.91 -11.41 26.85
N LYS A 54 -0.49 -12.58 26.35
CA LYS A 54 0.21 -12.70 25.06
C LYS A 54 -0.68 -12.35 23.87
N ASN A 55 -1.94 -12.74 23.88
CA ASN A 55 -2.89 -12.38 22.81
C ASN A 55 -3.13 -10.87 22.78
N VAL A 56 -3.29 -10.22 23.93
CA VAL A 56 -3.43 -8.76 24.02
C VAL A 56 -2.14 -8.07 23.56
N HIS A 57 -0.98 -8.57 23.96
CA HIS A 57 0.31 -8.02 23.55
C HIS A 57 0.51 -8.11 22.03
N VAL A 58 0.26 -9.28 21.44
CA VAL A 58 0.36 -9.49 19.98
C VAL A 58 -0.68 -8.64 19.24
N PHE A 59 -1.90 -8.52 19.77
CA PHE A 59 -2.94 -7.67 19.20
C PHE A 59 -2.51 -6.20 19.18
N ILE A 60 -2.00 -5.66 20.29
CA ILE A 60 -1.52 -4.27 20.37
C ILE A 60 -0.36 -4.05 19.39
N GLN A 61 0.62 -4.97 19.36
CA GLN A 61 1.74 -4.87 18.42
C GLN A 61 1.29 -4.92 16.96
N ASN A 62 0.37 -5.82 16.62
CA ASN A 62 -0.17 -5.93 15.26
C ASN A 62 -1.06 -4.74 14.91
N GLY A 63 -1.77 -4.16 15.88
CA GLY A 63 -2.53 -2.92 15.71
C GLY A 63 -1.64 -1.74 15.32
N HIS A 64 -0.52 -1.54 16.01
CA HIS A 64 0.47 -0.52 15.63
C HIS A 64 1.04 -0.74 14.22
N LYS A 65 1.36 -1.99 13.87
CA LYS A 65 1.86 -2.33 12.52
C LYS A 65 0.80 -2.12 11.44
N ALA A 66 -0.47 -2.40 11.74
CA ALA A 66 -1.59 -2.15 10.83
C ALA A 66 -1.83 -0.66 10.61
N LEU A 67 -1.74 0.16 11.67
CA LEU A 67 -1.83 1.62 11.57
C LEU A 67 -0.68 2.19 10.74
N ASP A 68 0.55 1.73 10.98
CA ASP A 68 1.74 2.11 10.20
C ASP A 68 1.60 1.71 8.72
N TYR A 69 1.10 0.50 8.45
CA TYR A 69 0.78 0.04 7.09
C TYR A 69 -0.26 0.94 6.41
N MET A 70 -1.36 1.26 7.10
CA MET A 70 -2.39 2.14 6.54
C MET A 70 -1.84 3.53 6.24
N GLN A 71 -1.04 4.10 7.13
CA GLN A 71 -0.42 5.40 6.92
C GLN A 71 0.50 5.40 5.68
N GLN A 72 1.33 4.36 5.53
CA GLN A 72 2.21 4.21 4.37
C GLN A 72 1.42 3.97 3.07
N ALA A 73 0.36 3.15 3.12
CA ALA A 73 -0.50 2.90 1.98
C ALA A 73 -1.20 4.19 1.52
N PHE A 74 -1.78 4.97 2.45
CA PHE A 74 -2.37 6.26 2.13
C PHE A 74 -1.35 7.23 1.52
N GLY A 75 -0.12 7.28 2.04
CA GLY A 75 0.94 8.11 1.47
C GLY A 75 1.33 7.72 0.03
N ILE A 76 1.37 6.43 -0.27
CA ILE A 76 1.57 5.94 -1.65
C ILE A 76 0.42 6.40 -2.53
N PHE A 77 -0.83 6.14 -2.11
CA PHE A 77 -2.01 6.55 -2.90
C PHE A 77 -2.07 8.07 -3.12
N GLU A 78 -1.86 8.87 -2.08
CA GLU A 78 -1.86 10.33 -2.16
C GLU A 78 -0.84 10.84 -3.17
N LYS A 79 0.40 10.34 -3.10
CA LYS A 79 1.48 10.73 -4.04
C LYS A 79 1.10 10.44 -5.49
N HIS A 80 0.56 9.25 -5.77
CA HIS A 80 0.21 8.85 -7.14
C HIS A 80 -1.06 9.55 -7.64
N LEU A 81 -2.07 9.75 -6.77
CA LEU A 81 -3.27 10.51 -7.10
C LEU A 81 -2.97 11.99 -7.38
N LEU A 82 -2.13 12.63 -6.55
CA LEU A 82 -1.70 14.01 -6.77
C LEU A 82 -0.90 14.17 -8.07
N THR A 83 -0.05 13.18 -8.38
CA THR A 83 0.72 13.18 -9.64
C THR A 83 -0.20 13.02 -10.84
N ALA A 84 -1.14 12.07 -10.81
CA ALA A 84 -2.12 11.90 -11.88
C ALA A 84 -3.01 13.13 -12.07
N ALA A 85 -3.44 13.78 -10.98
CA ALA A 85 -4.23 15.01 -11.04
C ALA A 85 -3.46 16.17 -11.68
N ARG A 86 -2.16 16.29 -11.41
CA ARG A 86 -1.27 17.29 -12.04
C ARG A 86 -1.08 17.02 -13.54
N ASP A 87 -0.80 15.77 -13.91
CA ASP A 87 -0.63 15.36 -15.31
C ASP A 87 -1.90 15.67 -16.14
N ILE A 88 -3.09 15.41 -15.58
CA ILE A 88 -4.37 15.74 -16.24
C ILE A 88 -4.51 17.26 -16.43
N ASN A 89 -4.12 18.05 -15.43
CA ASN A 89 -4.23 19.50 -15.48
C ASN A 89 -3.25 20.09 -16.50
N GLU A 90 -2.01 19.62 -16.54
CA GLU A 90 -1.01 20.03 -17.54
C GLU A 90 -1.44 19.67 -18.97
N LYS A 91 -1.95 18.45 -19.21
CA LYS A 91 -2.52 18.08 -20.52
C LYS A 91 -3.67 19.02 -20.94
N ARG A 92 -4.49 19.46 -20.00
CA ARG A 92 -5.65 20.36 -20.24
C ARG A 92 -5.26 21.82 -20.46
N HIS A 93 -4.08 22.22 -20.02
CA HIS A 93 -3.52 23.57 -20.23
C HIS A 93 -2.61 23.64 -21.46
N GLY A 94 -1.81 22.61 -21.74
CA GLY A 94 -1.00 22.53 -22.96
C GLY A 94 -1.85 22.56 -24.24
N ASN A 95 -3.01 21.89 -24.24
CA ASN A 95 -3.91 21.87 -25.41
C ASN A 95 -4.58 23.23 -25.70
N ARG A 96 -4.53 24.19 -24.75
CA ARG A 96 -5.10 25.54 -24.93
C ARG A 96 -4.16 26.50 -25.66
N TYR A 97 -2.85 26.24 -25.66
CA TYR A 97 -1.84 27.11 -26.30
C TYR A 97 -1.54 26.76 -27.77
N TYR A 98 -2.06 25.64 -28.27
CA TYR A 98 -1.91 25.23 -29.68
C TYR A 98 -3.17 25.52 -30.53
N HIS A 99 -4.14 26.26 -30.00
CA HIS A 99 -5.40 26.62 -30.68
C HIS A 99 -5.72 28.12 -30.59
N SER A 100 -4.72 28.98 -30.40
CA SER A 100 -4.81 30.45 -30.54
C SER A 100 -3.70 30.94 -31.46
#